data_AF-A0A6N2CTL8-F1
#
_entry.id   AF-A0A6N2CTL8-F1
#
_cell.length_a   1.000
_cell.length_b   1.000
_cell.length_c   1.000
_cell.angle_alpha   90.00
_cell.angle_beta   90.00
_cell.angle_gamma   90.00
#
_symmetry.space_group_name_H-M   'P 1'
#
loop_
_entity.id
_entity.type
_entity.pdbx_description
1 polymer ?
#
loop_
_entity_poly.entity_id
_entity_poly.type
_entity_poly.pdbx_seq_one_letter_code
_entity_poly.pdbx_strand_id
1 'polypeptide(L)'
;METTSILKKLRDDMNKSVDYTLHEFSTVHTGKATPAMLDPVNVNAYGSSVKLKEVAAISTPDHRTITVQPWDKSVIRDVEKGIIEANIGFNPIVDGGLIRIPIPELTGQRRQELVKTCHSMAEDGRIRLRQIRRDANDALKAATKEGLSEDEQKRAEKEVQKLTDQFIEEINKHLATKETDLTRI
;
A
#
# COMPACT_ATOMS: atom_id res chain seq x y z
N MET A 1 -24.52 -26.64 7.17
CA MET A 1 -23.71 -25.40 7.22
C MET A 1 -23.77 -24.76 5.85
N GLU A 2 -24.43 -23.62 5.75
CA GLU A 2 -24.81 -23.06 4.44
C GLU A 2 -23.59 -22.61 3.65
N THR A 3 -23.53 -23.01 2.38
CA THR A 3 -22.53 -22.59 1.37
C THR A 3 -22.25 -21.09 1.39
N THR A 4 -23.26 -20.28 1.73
CA THR A 4 -23.17 -18.85 1.98
C THR A 4 -22.08 -18.46 2.99
N SER A 5 -21.93 -19.22 4.07
CA SER A 5 -20.90 -18.97 5.09
C SER A 5 -19.49 -19.24 4.58
N ILE A 6 -19.32 -20.26 3.73
CA ILE A 6 -18.03 -20.59 3.11
C ILE A 6 -17.64 -19.49 2.11
N LEU A 7 -18.58 -19.04 1.28
CA LEU A 7 -18.34 -17.95 0.32
C LEU A 7 -18.06 -16.62 1.01
N LYS A 8 -18.73 -16.32 2.13
CA LYS A 8 -18.45 -15.13 2.93
C LYS A 8 -17.03 -15.17 3.49
N LYS A 9 -16.63 -16.28 4.11
CA LYS A 9 -15.28 -16.47 4.64
C LYS A 9 -14.22 -16.34 3.54
N LEU A 10 -14.45 -16.99 2.39
CA LEU A 10 -13.59 -16.88 1.22
C LEU A 10 -13.37 -15.42 0.82
N ARG A 11 -14.45 -14.64 0.72
CA ARG A 11 -14.38 -13.22 0.36
C ARG A 11 -13.59 -12.40 1.39
N ASP A 12 -13.83 -12.65 2.68
CA ASP A 12 -13.13 -11.94 3.76
C ASP A 12 -11.62 -12.25 3.76
N ASP A 13 -11.25 -13.51 3.54
CA ASP A 13 -9.85 -13.93 3.49
C ASP A 13 -9.15 -13.42 2.21
N MET A 14 -9.85 -13.39 1.08
CA MET A 14 -9.34 -12.80 -0.16
C MET A 14 -9.13 -11.29 -0.04
N ASN A 15 -10.09 -10.55 0.54
CA ASN A 15 -9.94 -9.12 0.82
C ASN A 15 -8.69 -8.84 1.66
N LYS A 16 -8.51 -9.56 2.77
CA LYS A 16 -7.31 -9.42 3.62
C LYS A 16 -6.02 -9.67 2.85
N SER A 17 -6.02 -10.64 1.93
CA SER A 17 -4.85 -10.91 1.09
C SER A 17 -4.57 -9.76 0.14
N VAL A 18 -5.60 -9.16 -0.47
CA VAL A 18 -5.44 -8.00 -1.35
C VAL A 18 -4.98 -6.78 -0.56
N ASP A 19 -5.59 -6.49 0.59
CA ASP A 19 -5.20 -5.39 1.48
C ASP A 19 -3.74 -5.51 1.91
N TYR A 20 -3.28 -6.73 2.23
CA TYR A 20 -1.88 -6.99 2.53
C TYR A 20 -0.97 -6.67 1.33
N THR A 21 -1.31 -7.15 0.12
CA THR A 21 -0.53 -6.85 -1.08
C THR A 21 -0.51 -5.35 -1.40
N LEU A 22 -1.63 -4.65 -1.20
CA LEU A 22 -1.71 -3.19 -1.37
C LEU A 22 -0.85 -2.44 -0.37
N HIS A 23 -0.83 -2.91 0.88
CA HIS A 23 0.04 -2.36 1.90
C HIS A 23 1.52 -2.53 1.51
N GLU A 24 1.92 -3.73 1.08
CA GLU A 24 3.28 -3.99 0.57
C GLU A 24 3.63 -3.07 -0.62
N PHE A 25 2.73 -2.92 -1.59
CA PHE A 25 2.92 -1.96 -2.69
C PHE A 25 3.07 -0.52 -2.21
N SER A 26 2.41 -0.12 -1.13
CA SER A 26 2.53 1.24 -0.57
C SER A 26 3.92 1.52 0.01
N THR A 27 4.59 0.47 0.53
CA THR A 27 5.96 0.59 1.06
C THR A 27 6.99 0.87 -0.05
N VAL A 28 6.71 0.43 -1.28
CA VAL A 28 7.61 0.64 -2.41
C VAL A 28 7.56 2.11 -2.86
N HIS A 29 8.65 2.82 -2.63
CA HIS A 29 8.81 4.20 -3.07
C HIS A 29 8.88 4.29 -4.60
N THR A 30 7.92 5.01 -5.20
CA THR A 30 7.90 5.25 -6.65
C THR A 30 8.81 6.40 -7.08
N GLY A 31 9.45 7.08 -6.12
CA GLY A 31 10.26 8.28 -6.37
C GLY A 31 9.42 9.54 -6.65
N LYS A 32 8.08 9.45 -6.60
CA LYS A 32 7.19 10.62 -6.63
C LYS A 32 7.03 11.17 -5.22
N ALA A 33 7.08 12.48 -5.07
CA ALA A 33 6.72 13.15 -3.82
C ALA A 33 5.35 12.71 -3.33
N THR A 34 5.31 12.13 -2.13
CA THR A 34 4.07 11.83 -1.43
C THR A 34 4.17 12.33 0.02
N PRO A 35 3.08 12.86 0.60
CA PRO A 35 3.07 13.27 2.00
C PRO A 35 3.40 12.14 2.98
N ALA A 36 3.09 10.89 2.59
CA ALA A 36 3.34 9.68 3.38
C ALA A 36 4.81 9.46 3.73
N MET A 37 5.74 10.04 2.96
CA MET A 37 7.18 9.96 3.23
C MET A 37 7.60 10.61 4.55
N LEU A 38 6.78 11.54 5.05
CA LEU A 38 7.04 12.27 6.29
C LEU A 38 6.24 11.74 7.48
N ASP A 39 5.52 10.63 7.32
CA ASP A 39 4.77 9.97 8.40
C ASP A 39 5.63 9.56 9.61
N PRO A 40 6.87 9.07 9.45
CA PRO A 40 7.71 8.72 10.60
C PRO A 40 8.36 9.94 11.28
N VAL A 41 8.18 11.15 10.74
CA VAL A 41 8.85 12.36 11.25
C VAL A 41 8.14 12.89 12.48
N ASN A 42 8.88 12.92 13.59
CA ASN A 42 8.48 13.62 14.82
C ASN A 42 9.25 14.94 14.92
N VAL A 43 8.59 15.97 15.44
CA VAL A 43 9.12 17.32 15.60
C VAL A 43 9.05 17.68 17.08
N ASN A 44 10.14 18.22 17.62
CA ASN A 44 10.16 18.76 18.97
C ASN A 44 9.65 20.20 18.97
N ALA A 45 8.33 20.37 19.02
CA ALA A 45 7.67 21.67 19.11
C ALA A 45 7.21 21.94 20.54
N TYR A 46 7.37 23.19 21.01
CA TYR A 46 6.88 23.64 22.32
C TYR A 46 7.35 22.77 23.52
N GLY A 47 8.55 22.21 23.43
CA GLY A 47 9.14 21.37 24.49
C GLY A 47 8.63 19.92 24.54
N SER A 48 7.86 19.47 23.54
CA SER A 48 7.36 18.10 23.43
C SER A 48 7.53 17.54 22.02
N SER A 49 7.66 16.21 21.91
CA SER A 49 7.74 15.53 20.62
C SER A 49 6.33 15.24 20.09
N VAL A 50 6.00 15.81 18.95
CA VAL A 50 4.69 15.68 18.28
C VAL A 50 4.87 15.27 16.82
N LYS A 51 3.83 14.71 16.20
CA LYS A 51 3.94 14.27 14.80
C LYS A 51 3.97 15.47 13.87
N LEU A 52 4.75 15.39 12.79
CA LEU A 52 4.84 16.48 11.82
C LEU A 52 3.47 16.93 11.27
N LYS A 53 2.57 15.98 11.01
CA LYS A 53 1.21 16.25 10.51
C LYS A 53 0.35 17.10 11.43
N GLU A 54 0.66 17.14 12.73
CA GLU A 54 -0.11 17.90 13.72
C GLU A 54 0.34 19.36 13.78
N VAL A 55 1.59 19.64 13.41
CA VAL A 55 2.21 20.97 13.48
C VAL A 55 2.37 21.66 12.13
N ALA A 56 2.17 20.94 11.02
CA ALA A 56 2.31 21.46 9.68
C ALA A 56 1.34 20.83 8.66
N ALA A 57 0.93 21.63 7.67
CA ALA A 57 0.29 21.14 6.46
C ALA A 57 1.35 20.59 5.50
N ILE A 58 1.14 19.38 4.99
CA ILE A 58 2.05 18.73 4.04
C ILE A 58 1.35 18.67 2.68
N SER A 59 1.99 19.21 1.65
CA SER A 59 1.49 19.19 0.27
C SER A 59 2.59 18.83 -0.71
N THR A 60 2.21 18.41 -1.91
CA THR A 60 3.14 18.03 -2.99
C THR A 60 2.81 18.87 -4.23
N PRO A 61 3.37 20.08 -4.37
CA PRO A 61 3.07 20.96 -5.51
C PRO A 61 3.51 20.36 -6.85
N ASP A 62 4.58 19.55 -6.86
CA ASP A 62 5.05 18.81 -8.01
C ASP A 62 5.47 17.39 -7.58
N HIS A 63 5.87 16.55 -8.55
CA HIS A 63 6.29 15.17 -8.29
C HIS A 63 7.67 15.05 -7.63
N ARG A 64 8.39 16.17 -7.44
CA ARG A 64 9.80 16.19 -7.04
C ARG A 64 10.05 16.92 -5.73
N THR A 65 9.03 17.60 -5.20
CA THR A 65 9.14 18.46 -4.03
C THR A 65 7.97 18.21 -3.11
N ILE A 66 8.27 17.92 -1.84
CA ILE A 66 7.27 17.99 -0.76
C ILE A 66 7.37 19.38 -0.14
N THR A 67 6.25 20.07 0.02
CA THR A 67 6.18 21.33 0.75
C THR A 67 5.53 21.08 2.10
N VAL A 68 6.21 21.51 3.15
CA VAL A 68 5.73 21.47 4.53
C VAL A 68 5.52 22.92 4.96
N GLN A 69 4.29 23.25 5.34
CA GLN A 69 3.89 24.56 5.82
C GLN A 69 3.50 24.46 7.29
N PRO A 70 4.39 24.82 8.22
CA PRO A 70 4.04 24.91 9.63
C PRO A 70 2.91 25.90 9.88
N TRP A 71 2.03 25.59 10.83
CA TRP A 71 0.94 26.50 11.21
C TRP A 71 1.47 27.75 11.94
N ASP A 72 2.56 27.59 12.69
CA ASP A 72 3.32 28.67 13.32
C ASP A 72 4.72 28.76 12.69
N LYS A 73 5.15 29.98 12.36
CA LYS A 73 6.49 30.24 11.82
C LYS A 73 7.59 30.07 12.87
N SER A 74 7.26 30.14 14.15
CA SER A 74 8.22 29.97 15.24
C SER A 74 8.87 28.58 15.24
N VAL A 75 8.13 27.55 14.82
CA VAL A 75 8.55 26.14 14.82
C VAL A 75 9.23 25.69 13.53
N ILE A 76 9.48 26.59 12.56
CA ILE A 76 10.11 26.25 11.27
C ILE A 76 11.45 25.54 11.46
N ARG A 77 12.29 26.04 12.37
CA ARG A 77 13.61 25.44 12.66
C ARG A 77 13.49 24.09 13.36
N ASP A 78 12.47 23.91 14.19
CA ASP A 78 12.23 22.64 14.88
C ASP A 78 11.76 21.58 13.89
N VAL A 79 10.90 21.97 12.94
CA VAL A 79 10.45 21.09 11.84
C VAL A 79 11.61 20.69 10.92
N GLU A 80 12.45 21.65 10.53
CA GLU A 80 13.65 21.39 9.73
C GLU A 80 14.57 20.36 10.42
N LYS A 81 14.85 20.56 11.71
CA LYS A 81 15.63 19.61 12.50
C LYS A 81 14.96 18.25 12.62
N GLY A 82 13.66 18.20 12.88
CA GLY A 82 12.93 16.93 12.99
C GLY A 82 13.01 16.09 11.72
N ILE A 83 12.97 16.73 10.54
CA ILE A 83 13.13 16.05 9.24
C ILE A 83 14.54 15.47 9.09
N ILE A 84 15.57 16.22 9.49
CA ILE A 84 16.97 15.76 9.43
C ILE A 84 17.21 14.62 10.45
N GLU A 85 16.71 14.77 11.68
CA GLU A 85 16.81 13.78 12.76
C GLU A 85 16.07 12.48 12.45
N ALA A 86 14.98 12.54 11.68
CA ALA A 86 14.27 11.36 11.19
C ALA A 86 15.12 10.49 10.25
N ASN A 87 16.28 10.99 9.78
CA ASN A 87 17.26 10.28 8.96
C ASN A 87 16.64 9.60 7.72
N ILE A 88 15.62 10.25 7.14
CA ILE A 88 14.93 9.78 5.93
C ILE A 88 15.72 10.07 4.63
N GLY A 89 16.90 10.68 4.75
CA GLY A 89 17.80 10.94 3.61
C GLY A 89 17.39 12.12 2.73
N PHE A 90 16.47 12.97 3.19
CA PHE A 90 16.09 14.20 2.48
C PHE A 90 16.72 15.44 3.12
N ASN A 91 17.01 16.44 2.30
CA ASN A 91 17.58 17.72 2.76
C ASN A 91 16.55 18.85 2.63
N PRO A 92 15.90 19.29 3.73
CA PRO A 92 14.92 20.37 3.69
C PRO A 92 15.57 21.72 3.36
N ILE A 93 14.85 22.56 2.61
CA ILE A 93 15.23 23.93 2.23
C ILE A 93 14.15 24.87 2.74
N VAL A 94 14.53 25.80 3.62
CA VAL A 94 13.60 26.81 4.16
C VAL A 94 13.44 27.95 3.16
N ASP A 95 12.21 28.21 2.74
CA ASP A 95 11.80 29.28 1.82
C ASP A 95 10.78 30.18 2.52
N GLY A 96 11.30 31.14 3.31
CA GLY A 96 10.50 32.08 4.10
C GLY A 96 9.67 31.39 5.18
N GLY A 97 8.40 31.10 4.88
CA GLY A 97 7.44 30.43 5.77
C GLY A 97 7.15 28.96 5.42
N LEU A 98 7.81 28.42 4.39
CA LEU A 98 7.60 27.08 3.86
C LEU A 98 8.91 26.30 3.91
N ILE A 99 8.82 24.98 4.05
CA ILE A 99 9.97 24.07 3.99
C ILE A 99 9.78 23.19 2.76
N ARG A 100 10.69 23.29 1.79
CA ARG A 100 10.69 22.49 0.57
C ARG A 100 11.67 21.33 0.70
N ILE A 101 11.22 20.13 0.41
CA ILE A 101 12.02 18.92 0.47
C ILE A 101 12.14 18.37 -0.94
N PRO A 102 13.26 18.62 -1.64
CA PRO A 102 13.52 18.03 -2.95
C PRO A 102 13.80 16.54 -2.78
N ILE A 103 13.13 15.73 -3.60
CA ILE A 103 13.32 14.28 -3.63
C ILE A 103 14.33 13.94 -4.72
N PRO A 104 15.41 13.21 -4.39
CA PRO A 104 16.38 12.80 -5.39
C PRO A 104 15.75 11.85 -6.41
N GLU A 105 16.16 11.97 -7.67
CA GLU A 105 15.69 11.10 -8.74
C GLU A 105 16.18 9.66 -8.53
N LEU A 106 15.27 8.69 -8.70
CA LEU A 106 15.65 7.30 -8.82
C LEU A 106 16.34 7.07 -10.16
N THR A 107 17.53 6.47 -10.15
CA THR A 107 18.24 6.04 -11.35
C THR A 107 17.41 5.00 -12.12
N GLY A 108 17.61 4.91 -13.44
CA GLY A 108 16.91 3.92 -14.28
C GLY A 108 17.10 2.48 -13.80
N GLN A 109 18.31 2.13 -13.35
CA GLN A 109 18.62 0.82 -12.77
C GLN A 109 17.82 0.56 -11.49
N ARG A 110 17.72 1.56 -10.59
CA ARG A 110 16.95 1.43 -9.35
C ARG A 110 15.45 1.27 -9.62
N ARG A 111 14.91 1.98 -10.61
CA ARG A 111 13.50 1.83 -11.03
C ARG A 111 13.21 0.42 -11.55
N GLN A 112 14.11 -0.16 -12.35
CA GLN A 112 13.96 -1.54 -12.83
C GLN A 112 13.99 -2.57 -11.71
N GLU A 113 14.85 -2.39 -10.71
CA GLU A 113 14.86 -3.23 -9.51
C GLU A 113 13.53 -3.16 -8.76
N LEU A 114 12.98 -1.96 -8.55
CA LEU A 114 11.71 -1.76 -7.85
C LEU A 114 10.52 -2.37 -8.61
N VAL A 115 10.53 -2.31 -9.95
CA VAL A 115 9.53 -3.00 -10.78
C VAL A 115 9.58 -4.51 -10.54
N LYS A 116 10.78 -5.12 -10.54
CA LYS A 116 10.95 -6.55 -10.23
C LYS A 116 10.44 -6.90 -8.83
N THR A 117 10.72 -6.06 -7.84
CA THR A 117 10.20 -6.25 -6.48
C THR A 117 8.67 -6.21 -6.45
N CYS A 118 8.03 -5.27 -7.16
CA CYS A 118 6.58 -5.18 -7.26
C CYS A 118 5.98 -6.45 -7.90
N HIS A 119 6.60 -6.98 -8.96
CA HIS A 119 6.17 -8.25 -9.56
C HIS A 119 6.25 -9.41 -8.57
N SER A 120 7.30 -9.49 -7.76
CA SER A 120 7.44 -10.52 -6.73
C SER A 120 6.31 -10.42 -5.70
N MET A 121 6.06 -9.21 -5.17
CA MET A 121 4.97 -8.96 -4.22
C MET A 121 3.59 -9.31 -4.80
N ALA A 122 3.36 -9.02 -6.08
CA ALA A 122 2.14 -9.40 -6.77
C ALA A 122 1.97 -10.92 -6.88
N GLU A 123 3.05 -11.64 -7.19
CA GLU A 123 2.99 -13.11 -7.29
C GLU A 123 2.75 -13.74 -5.93
N ASP A 124 3.35 -13.22 -4.85
CA ASP A 124 3.06 -13.67 -3.49
C ASP A 124 1.57 -13.49 -3.14
N GLY A 125 0.97 -12.36 -3.53
CA GLY A 125 -0.46 -12.12 -3.42
C GLY A 125 -1.29 -13.15 -4.21
N ARG A 126 -0.92 -13.44 -5.46
CA ARG A 126 -1.60 -14.46 -6.28
C ARG A 126 -1.47 -15.86 -5.70
N ILE A 127 -0.32 -16.23 -5.15
CA ILE A 127 -0.09 -17.52 -4.50
C ILE A 127 -1.03 -17.65 -3.29
N ARG A 128 -1.16 -16.60 -2.46
CA ARG A 128 -2.10 -16.58 -1.33
C ARG A 128 -3.55 -16.76 -1.79
N LEU A 129 -3.99 -16.04 -2.82
CA LEU A 129 -5.34 -16.21 -3.39
C LEU A 129 -5.58 -17.65 -3.90
N ARG A 130 -4.60 -18.26 -4.56
CA ARG A 130 -4.69 -19.65 -5.02
C ARG A 130 -4.79 -20.64 -3.86
N GLN A 131 -4.10 -20.38 -2.75
CA GLN A 131 -4.19 -21.19 -1.54
C GLN A 131 -5.57 -21.06 -0.89
N ILE A 132 -6.08 -19.83 -0.71
CA ILE A 132 -7.41 -19.57 -0.15
C ILE A 132 -8.51 -20.25 -1.00
N ARG A 133 -8.37 -20.22 -2.34
CA ARG A 133 -9.27 -20.95 -3.24
C ARG A 133 -9.26 -22.46 -2.97
N ARG A 134 -8.07 -23.04 -2.77
CA ARG A 134 -7.93 -24.48 -2.45
C ARG A 134 -8.65 -24.81 -1.15
N ASP A 135 -8.43 -24.00 -0.10
CA ASP A 135 -9.05 -24.19 1.21
C ASP A 135 -10.59 -24.10 1.14
N ALA A 136 -11.12 -23.16 0.34
CA ALA A 136 -12.56 -23.06 0.10
C ALA A 136 -13.13 -24.28 -0.65
N ASN A 137 -12.43 -24.77 -1.68
CA ASN A 137 -12.85 -25.96 -2.41
C ASN A 137 -12.81 -27.22 -1.54
N ASP A 138 -11.82 -27.34 -0.64
CA ASP A 138 -11.74 -28.47 0.28
C ASP A 138 -12.84 -28.39 1.36
N ALA A 139 -13.21 -27.19 1.81
CA ALA A 139 -14.37 -26.97 2.67
C ALA A 139 -15.70 -27.34 1.98
N LEU A 140 -15.86 -27.00 0.70
CA LEU A 140 -17.04 -27.40 -0.09
C LEU A 140 -17.13 -28.93 -0.23
N LYS A 141 -16.02 -29.61 -0.52
CA LYS A 141 -15.97 -31.08 -0.59
C LYS A 141 -16.31 -31.75 0.75
N ALA A 142 -15.86 -31.16 1.86
CA ALA A 142 -16.22 -31.65 3.19
C ALA A 142 -17.73 -31.51 3.44
N ALA A 143 -18.31 -30.36 3.09
CA ALA A 143 -19.76 -30.13 3.21
C ALA A 143 -20.60 -31.10 2.34
N THR A 144 -20.11 -31.51 1.16
CA THR A 144 -20.76 -32.55 0.34
C THR A 144 -20.84 -33.90 1.05
N LYS A 145 -19.80 -34.28 1.81
CA LYS A 145 -19.83 -35.51 2.61
C LYS A 145 -20.82 -35.42 3.78
N GLU A 146 -21.12 -34.22 4.25
CA GLU A 146 -22.06 -33.95 5.35
C GLU A 146 -23.52 -33.77 4.87
N GLY A 147 -23.79 -33.89 3.56
CA GLY A 147 -25.14 -33.87 2.99
C GLY A 147 -25.46 -32.67 2.09
N LEU A 148 -24.47 -31.86 1.67
CA LEU A 148 -24.65 -30.85 0.63
C LEU A 148 -24.93 -31.52 -0.73
N SER A 149 -25.89 -30.98 -1.50
CA SER A 149 -26.20 -31.47 -2.84
C SER A 149 -25.05 -31.20 -3.83
N GLU A 150 -24.82 -32.11 -4.78
CA GLU A 150 -23.84 -31.92 -5.86
C GLU A 150 -24.13 -30.67 -6.72
N ASP A 151 -25.41 -30.33 -6.91
CA ASP A 151 -25.80 -29.15 -7.67
C ASP A 151 -25.42 -27.85 -6.93
N GLU A 152 -25.57 -27.84 -5.61
CA GLU A 152 -25.17 -26.72 -4.77
C GLU A 152 -23.64 -26.58 -4.71
N GLN A 153 -22.92 -27.71 -4.62
CA GLN A 153 -21.46 -27.73 -4.71
C GLN A 153 -20.98 -27.12 -6.03
N LYS A 154 -21.52 -27.58 -7.17
CA LYS A 154 -21.12 -27.06 -8.50
C LYS A 154 -21.41 -25.57 -8.65
N ARG A 155 -22.52 -25.07 -8.08
CA ARG A 155 -22.82 -23.63 -8.06
C ARG A 155 -21.82 -22.87 -7.20
N ALA A 156 -21.52 -23.37 -6.01
CA ALA A 156 -20.55 -22.74 -5.11
C ALA A 156 -19.15 -22.71 -5.72
N GLU A 157 -18.67 -23.80 -6.32
CA GLU A 157 -17.36 -23.86 -7.00
C GLU A 157 -17.24 -22.83 -8.14
N LYS A 158 -18.31 -22.60 -8.90
CA LYS A 158 -18.34 -21.53 -9.92
C LYS A 158 -18.21 -20.14 -9.30
N GLU A 159 -18.89 -19.87 -8.20
CA GLU A 159 -18.76 -18.60 -7.48
C GLU A 159 -17.37 -18.43 -6.85
N VAL A 160 -16.79 -19.49 -6.29
CA VAL A 160 -15.40 -19.49 -5.78
C VAL A 160 -14.43 -19.10 -6.89
N GLN A 161 -14.56 -19.69 -8.08
CA GLN A 161 -13.70 -19.38 -9.22
C GLN A 161 -13.89 -17.93 -9.68
N LYS A 162 -15.14 -17.48 -9.81
CA LYS A 162 -15.47 -16.09 -10.19
C LYS A 162 -14.88 -15.06 -9.23
N LEU A 163 -15.00 -15.30 -7.92
CA LEU A 163 -14.40 -14.42 -6.91
C LEU A 163 -12.88 -14.43 -7.03
N THR A 164 -12.26 -15.61 -7.19
CA THR A 164 -10.80 -15.72 -7.35
C THR A 164 -10.33 -14.90 -8.54
N ASP A 165 -10.99 -15.01 -9.69
CA ASP A 165 -10.61 -14.30 -10.92
C ASP A 165 -10.77 -12.79 -10.75
N GLN A 166 -11.81 -12.33 -10.05
CA GLN A 166 -12.01 -10.92 -9.72
C GLN A 166 -10.86 -10.35 -8.88
N PHE A 167 -10.46 -11.04 -7.80
CA PHE A 167 -9.38 -10.57 -6.92
C PHE A 167 -8.00 -10.67 -7.56
N ILE A 168 -7.75 -11.67 -8.43
CA ILE A 168 -6.51 -11.73 -9.21
C ILE A 168 -6.43 -10.53 -10.16
N GLU A 169 -7.53 -10.18 -10.82
CA GLU A 169 -7.60 -9.03 -11.73
C GLU A 169 -7.40 -7.70 -10.98
N GLU A 170 -7.91 -7.59 -9.75
CA GLU A 170 -7.67 -6.44 -8.88
C GLU A 170 -6.17 -6.27 -8.58
N ILE A 171 -5.47 -7.33 -8.16
CA ILE A 171 -4.01 -7.30 -7.94
C ILE A 171 -3.27 -6.89 -9.23
N ASN A 172 -3.67 -7.42 -10.39
CA ASN A 172 -3.05 -7.08 -11.67
C ASN A 172 -3.22 -5.59 -12.03
N LYS A 173 -4.41 -5.02 -11.78
CA LYS A 173 -4.67 -3.59 -12.00
C LYS A 173 -3.80 -2.71 -11.11
N HIS A 174 -3.66 -3.08 -9.84
CA HIS A 174 -2.81 -2.34 -8.91
C HIS A 174 -1.33 -2.43 -9.27
N LEU A 175 -0.87 -3.62 -9.67
CA LEU A 175 0.48 -3.82 -10.18
C LEU A 175 0.75 -2.96 -11.42
N ALA A 176 -0.13 -2.98 -12.42
CA ALA A 176 0.02 -2.19 -13.66
C ALA A 176 0.05 -0.68 -13.39
N THR A 177 -0.76 -0.22 -12.43
CA THR A 177 -0.75 1.18 -11.98
C THR A 177 0.61 1.53 -11.36
N LYS A 178 1.12 0.67 -10.48
CA LYS A 178 2.41 0.85 -9.80
C LYS A 178 3.60 0.81 -10.77
N GLU A 179 3.59 -0.10 -11.73
CA GLU A 179 4.59 -0.18 -12.80
C GLU A 179 4.62 1.09 -13.65
N THR A 180 3.44 1.58 -14.03
CA THR A 180 3.31 2.84 -14.77
C THR A 180 3.90 3.99 -13.94
N ASP A 181 3.61 4.04 -12.63
CA ASP A 181 4.18 5.05 -11.75
C ASP A 181 5.71 4.99 -11.62
N LEU A 182 6.29 3.79 -11.66
CA LEU A 182 7.74 3.58 -11.59
C LEU A 182 8.45 3.91 -12.90
N THR A 183 7.78 3.69 -14.04
CA THR A 183 8.35 3.87 -15.38
C THR A 183 8.10 5.25 -15.98
N ARG A 184 7.08 5.99 -15.53
CA ARG A 184 6.84 7.38 -15.97
C ARG A 184 7.94 8.31 -15.43
N ILE A 185 8.47 9.13 -16.34
CA ILE A 185 9.40 10.24 -16.08
C ILE A 185 8.58 11.52 -15.93
#